data_AF-A0A166CFT6-F1
#
_entry.id   AF-A0A166CFT6-F1
#
_cell.length_a   1.000
_cell.length_b   1.000
_cell.length_c   1.000
_cell.angle_alpha   90.00
_cell.angle_beta   90.00
_cell.angle_gamma   90.00
#
_symmetry.space_group_name_H-M   'P 1'
#
loop_
_entity.id
_entity.type
_entity.pdbx_description
1 polymer ?
#
loop_
_entity_poly.entity_id
_entity_poly.type
_entity_poly.pdbx_seq_one_letter_code
_entity_poly.pdbx_strand_id
1 'polypeptide(L)'
;MRPTNYLLLEREHNSIKGQYAIDPSISIPQSLLPLLPFGTNESDRSNVMLKSTYNSIDVDIALLNPRHPMGKPTTLSLDSTHGSVKLQLRTTPADPLRRAPFNVTITATHGSATIWLPADFQGLVSIYTRHGSVKISNKFLEHVTLQHEVEHTRRLFVGDLTALSEEDSNFRDEVHVSAEHGVVRVRFLDEEDQHKKGFFVRMFGR
;
A
#
# COMPACT_ATOMS: atom_id res chain seq x y z
N MET A 1 11.57 10.10 -12.38
CA MET A 1 10.14 9.83 -12.63
C MET A 1 9.38 11.14 -12.57
N ARG A 2 8.42 11.40 -13.46
CA ARG A 2 7.58 12.61 -13.36
C ARG A 2 6.43 12.34 -12.38
N PRO A 3 6.23 13.18 -11.35
CA PRO A 3 5.11 13.02 -10.43
C PRO A 3 3.76 13.17 -11.12
N THR A 4 2.75 12.46 -10.62
CA THR A 4 1.37 12.51 -11.12
C THR A 4 0.37 12.32 -9.98
N ASN A 5 -0.93 12.38 -10.31
CA ASN A 5 -2.03 12.09 -9.42
C ASN A 5 -3.15 11.38 -10.22
N TYR A 6 -4.10 10.75 -9.56
CA TYR A 6 -5.24 10.06 -10.19
C TYR A 6 -4.83 9.05 -11.28
N LEU A 7 -3.81 8.25 -10.99
CA LEU A 7 -3.33 7.21 -11.90
C LEU A 7 -4.33 6.07 -11.96
N LEU A 8 -4.94 5.85 -13.14
CA LEU A 8 -5.77 4.68 -13.43
C LEU A 8 -5.08 3.78 -14.45
N LEU A 9 -4.84 2.53 -14.08
CA LEU A 9 -4.42 1.48 -15.03
C LEU A 9 -5.29 0.25 -14.83
N GLU A 10 -5.96 -0.18 -15.89
CA GLU A 10 -6.78 -1.40 -15.90
C GLU A 10 -6.34 -2.29 -17.07
N ARG A 11 -6.00 -3.55 -16.77
CA ARG A 11 -5.47 -4.49 -17.75
C ARG A 11 -6.02 -5.89 -17.51
N GLU A 12 -6.79 -6.42 -18.45
CA GLU A 12 -7.35 -7.75 -18.31
C GLU A 12 -6.29 -8.86 -18.41
N HIS A 13 -5.53 -8.87 -19.50
CA HIS A 13 -4.58 -9.95 -19.83
C HIS A 13 -3.11 -9.56 -19.69
N ASN A 14 -2.80 -8.39 -19.10
CA ASN A 14 -1.43 -7.90 -19.01
C ASN A 14 -1.07 -7.51 -17.59
N SER A 15 0.15 -7.79 -17.18
CA SER A 15 0.65 -7.34 -15.88
C SER A 15 0.77 -5.82 -15.82
N ILE A 16 0.60 -5.24 -14.64
CA ILE A 16 0.94 -3.85 -14.36
C ILE A 16 2.27 -3.85 -13.60
N LYS A 17 3.30 -3.26 -14.21
CA LYS A 17 4.63 -3.15 -13.61
C LYS A 17 5.14 -1.72 -13.73
N GLY A 18 5.98 -1.30 -12.80
CA GLY A 18 6.69 -0.03 -12.92
C GLY A 18 6.87 0.70 -11.60
N GLN A 19 7.41 1.89 -11.72
CA GLN A 19 7.64 2.79 -10.59
C GLN A 19 6.82 4.06 -10.83
N TYR A 20 6.09 4.53 -9.81
CA TYR A 20 5.24 5.72 -9.90
C TYR A 20 5.53 6.70 -8.77
N ALA A 21 5.56 7.99 -9.08
CA ALA A 21 5.67 9.06 -8.09
C ALA A 21 4.32 9.75 -8.00
N ILE A 22 3.70 9.75 -6.83
CA ILE A 22 2.36 10.27 -6.60
C ILE A 22 2.46 11.52 -5.74
N ASP A 23 2.03 12.65 -6.29
CA ASP A 23 1.91 13.93 -5.60
C ASP A 23 0.41 14.27 -5.50
N PRO A 24 -0.22 14.07 -4.33
CA PRO A 24 -1.66 14.28 -4.16
C PRO A 24 -2.06 15.77 -4.30
N SER A 25 -1.10 16.69 -4.27
CA SER A 25 -1.33 18.13 -4.46
C SER A 25 -1.38 18.57 -5.94
N ILE A 26 -1.12 17.65 -6.88
CA ILE A 26 -1.30 17.93 -8.32
C ILE A 26 -2.80 17.89 -8.64
N SER A 27 -3.31 19.03 -9.09
CA SER A 27 -4.64 19.13 -9.69
C SER A 27 -4.58 18.77 -11.16
N ILE A 28 -5.49 17.89 -11.60
CA ILE A 28 -5.62 17.47 -12.99
C ILE A 28 -6.98 17.98 -13.50
N PRO A 29 -7.02 18.71 -14.63
CA PRO A 29 -8.26 19.15 -15.23
C PRO A 29 -9.22 17.97 -15.46
N GLN A 30 -10.52 18.17 -15.19
CA GLN A 30 -11.52 17.11 -15.28
C GLN A 30 -11.58 16.46 -16.68
N SER A 31 -11.30 17.21 -17.74
CA SER A 31 -11.23 16.71 -19.12
C SER A 31 -10.07 15.73 -19.38
N LEU A 32 -9.05 15.73 -18.51
CA LEU A 32 -7.89 14.84 -18.59
C LEU A 32 -7.96 13.70 -17.57
N LEU A 33 -8.95 13.72 -16.67
CA LEU A 33 -9.14 12.66 -15.71
C LEU A 33 -9.65 11.40 -16.40
N PRO A 34 -9.16 10.21 -16.02
CA PRO A 34 -9.72 8.98 -16.53
C PRO A 34 -11.19 8.86 -16.13
N LEU A 35 -12.01 8.28 -17.02
CA LEU A 35 -13.39 7.96 -16.71
C LEU A 35 -13.44 6.98 -15.54
N LEU A 36 -14.32 7.26 -14.57
CA LEU A 36 -14.52 6.36 -13.45
C LEU A 36 -15.32 5.13 -13.88
N PRO A 37 -15.11 3.96 -13.24
CA PRO A 37 -15.99 2.83 -13.37
C PRO A 37 -17.43 3.21 -13.01
N PHE A 38 -18.40 2.56 -13.66
CA PHE A 38 -19.82 2.79 -13.41
C PHE A 38 -20.15 2.66 -11.91
N GLY A 39 -20.92 3.62 -11.37
CA GLY A 39 -21.34 3.64 -9.97
C GLY A 39 -20.30 4.19 -8.98
N THR A 40 -19.14 4.66 -9.44
CA THR A 40 -18.16 5.36 -8.58
C THR A 40 -18.35 6.87 -8.66
N ASN A 41 -18.42 7.56 -7.53
CA ASN A 41 -18.50 9.02 -7.50
C ASN A 41 -17.12 9.67 -7.59
N GLU A 42 -17.05 10.91 -8.09
CA GLU A 42 -15.81 11.70 -8.12
C GLU A 42 -15.23 11.95 -6.72
N SER A 43 -16.07 12.00 -5.68
CA SER A 43 -15.62 12.10 -4.28
C SER A 43 -14.73 10.92 -3.87
N ASP A 44 -14.99 9.75 -4.44
CA ASP A 44 -14.41 8.46 -4.06
C ASP A 44 -13.24 8.08 -4.97
N ARG A 45 -12.89 8.95 -5.94
CA ARG A 45 -11.77 8.75 -6.86
C ARG A 45 -10.48 8.58 -6.07
N SER A 46 -9.84 7.43 -6.26
CA SER A 46 -8.55 7.15 -5.65
C SER A 46 -7.40 7.89 -6.35
N ASN A 47 -6.36 8.27 -5.60
CA ASN A 47 -5.14 8.85 -6.19
C ASN A 47 -4.40 7.85 -7.08
N VAL A 48 -4.51 6.55 -6.75
CA VAL A 48 -4.02 5.44 -7.58
C VAL A 48 -5.08 4.33 -7.61
N MET A 49 -5.42 3.84 -8.81
CA MET A 49 -6.25 2.66 -9.02
C MET A 49 -5.57 1.77 -10.08
N LEU A 50 -5.08 0.61 -9.65
CA LEU A 50 -4.46 -0.40 -10.50
C LEU A 50 -5.30 -1.68 -10.47
N LYS A 51 -5.79 -2.13 -11.61
CA LYS A 51 -6.63 -3.32 -11.74
C LYS A 51 -6.08 -4.29 -12.77
N SER A 52 -5.97 -5.56 -12.40
CA SER A 52 -5.55 -6.61 -13.33
C SER A 52 -6.28 -7.93 -13.11
N THR A 53 -7.02 -8.41 -14.11
CA THR A 53 -7.86 -9.61 -13.96
C THR A 53 -7.01 -10.88 -13.86
N TYR A 54 -6.19 -11.15 -14.88
CA TYR A 54 -5.49 -12.44 -15.02
C TYR A 54 -4.01 -12.40 -14.66
N ASN A 55 -3.44 -11.20 -14.50
CA ASN A 55 -2.00 -11.03 -14.35
C ASN A 55 -1.64 -10.25 -13.10
N SER A 56 -0.35 -10.26 -12.76
CA SER A 56 0.13 -9.65 -11.52
C SER A 56 0.29 -8.13 -11.60
N ILE A 57 0.19 -7.49 -10.45
CA ILE A 57 0.58 -6.09 -10.24
C ILE A 57 1.88 -6.11 -9.42
N ASP A 58 2.94 -5.49 -9.92
CA ASP A 58 4.25 -5.41 -9.26
C ASP A 58 4.80 -3.99 -9.40
N VAL A 59 4.58 -3.18 -8.37
CA VAL A 59 4.82 -1.73 -8.44
C VAL A 59 5.55 -1.18 -7.22
N ASP A 60 6.31 -0.13 -7.49
CA ASP A 60 7.02 0.68 -6.52
C ASP A 60 6.44 2.09 -6.57
N ILE A 61 5.84 2.53 -5.47
CA ILE A 61 5.15 3.82 -5.40
C ILE A 61 5.85 4.71 -4.38
N ALA A 62 6.31 5.87 -4.85
CA ALA A 62 6.79 6.95 -4.01
C ALA A 62 5.68 7.98 -3.79
N LEU A 63 5.18 8.07 -2.56
CA LEU A 63 4.27 9.12 -2.10
C LEU A 63 5.08 10.35 -1.73
N LEU A 64 4.80 11.46 -2.43
CA LEU A 64 5.44 12.74 -2.19
C LEU A 64 4.61 13.55 -1.18
N ASN A 65 5.29 14.30 -0.32
CA ASN A 65 4.62 15.23 0.58
C ASN A 65 3.80 16.26 -0.22
N PRO A 66 2.53 16.48 0.13
CA PRO A 66 1.74 17.49 -0.55
C PRO A 66 2.28 18.89 -0.26
N ARG A 67 2.07 19.80 -1.22
CA ARG A 67 2.49 21.21 -1.08
C ARG A 67 1.62 22.00 -0.10
N HIS A 68 0.43 21.50 0.19
CA HIS A 68 -0.55 22.08 1.11
C HIS A 68 -1.22 20.96 1.90
N PRO A 69 -1.76 21.23 3.11
CA PRO A 69 -2.52 20.23 3.86
C PRO A 69 -3.64 19.64 3.01
N MET A 70 -3.67 18.32 2.92
CA MET A 70 -4.74 17.61 2.22
C MET A 70 -5.89 17.40 3.21
N GLY A 71 -7.12 17.74 2.82
CA GLY A 71 -8.32 17.47 3.63
C GLY A 71 -8.74 15.99 3.66
N LYS A 72 -8.02 15.11 2.96
CA LYS A 72 -8.24 13.66 2.94
C LYS A 72 -6.92 12.90 2.75
N PRO A 73 -6.83 11.64 3.21
CA PRO A 73 -5.68 10.79 2.96
C PRO A 73 -5.44 10.53 1.46
N THR A 74 -4.18 10.24 1.11
CA THR A 74 -3.84 9.78 -0.25
C THR A 74 -4.25 8.32 -0.41
N THR A 75 -5.12 8.01 -1.36
CA THR A 75 -5.74 6.69 -1.50
C THR A 75 -5.14 5.88 -2.65
N LEU A 76 -4.77 4.63 -2.36
CA LEU A 76 -4.19 3.68 -3.32
C LEU A 76 -5.01 2.39 -3.31
N SER A 77 -5.53 2.01 -4.47
CA SER A 77 -6.28 0.76 -4.68
C SER A 77 -5.56 -0.10 -5.70
N LEU A 78 -5.15 -1.31 -5.30
CA LEU A 78 -4.51 -2.29 -6.16
C LEU A 78 -5.29 -3.61 -6.08
N ASP A 79 -5.85 -4.04 -7.20
CA ASP A 79 -6.73 -5.20 -7.27
C ASP A 79 -6.28 -6.18 -8.36
N SER A 80 -6.16 -7.46 -7.99
CA SER A 80 -6.03 -8.53 -8.96
C SER A 80 -6.83 -9.77 -8.59
N THR A 81 -7.58 -10.31 -9.54
CA THR A 81 -8.40 -11.50 -9.31
C THR A 81 -7.57 -12.78 -9.32
N HIS A 82 -6.78 -13.02 -10.37
CA HIS A 82 -5.97 -14.24 -10.51
C HIS A 82 -4.46 -13.99 -10.38
N GLY A 83 -4.02 -12.74 -10.43
CA GLY A 83 -2.64 -12.35 -10.26
C GLY A 83 -2.26 -12.07 -8.82
N SER A 84 -0.96 -12.05 -8.54
CA SER A 84 -0.46 -11.55 -7.27
C SER A 84 -0.30 -10.03 -7.30
N VAL A 85 -0.46 -9.39 -6.15
CA VAL A 85 -0.22 -7.95 -5.99
C VAL A 85 0.99 -7.75 -5.09
N LYS A 86 1.97 -6.98 -5.58
CA LYS A 86 3.18 -6.57 -4.87
C LYS A 86 3.27 -5.05 -4.89
N LEU A 87 3.33 -4.45 -3.71
CA LEU A 87 3.50 -3.01 -3.54
C LEU A 87 4.69 -2.71 -2.64
N GLN A 88 5.69 -2.05 -3.19
CA GLN A 88 6.70 -1.33 -2.41
C GLN A 88 6.26 0.10 -2.24
N LEU A 89 5.98 0.52 -1.01
CA LEU A 89 5.55 1.87 -0.71
C LEU A 89 6.69 2.65 -0.07
N ARG A 90 7.05 3.76 -0.70
CA ARG A 90 8.00 4.75 -0.17
C ARG A 90 7.25 6.02 0.17
N THR A 91 7.57 6.59 1.30
CA THR A 91 7.23 7.97 1.65
C THR A 91 8.51 8.79 1.51
N THR A 92 8.39 10.03 1.01
CA THR A 92 9.49 10.98 1.17
C THR A 92 9.69 11.26 2.66
N PRO A 93 10.93 11.41 3.16
CA PRO A 93 11.20 11.78 4.55
C PRO A 93 10.33 12.98 4.90
N ALA A 94 9.34 12.73 5.75
CA ALA A 94 8.32 13.72 5.99
C ALA A 94 8.93 14.86 6.80
N ASP A 95 8.65 16.09 6.41
CA ASP A 95 8.44 17.11 7.42
C ASP A 95 7.27 16.59 8.26
N PRO A 96 7.47 16.28 9.57
CA PRO A 96 6.42 15.70 10.40
C PRO A 96 5.13 16.54 10.42
N LEU A 97 5.24 17.84 10.13
CA LEU A 97 4.12 18.77 10.03
C LEU A 97 3.37 18.71 8.69
N ARG A 98 3.90 18.00 7.69
CA ARG A 98 3.36 17.90 6.32
C ARG A 98 3.19 16.48 5.82
N ARG A 99 3.38 15.47 6.67
CA ARG A 99 3.09 14.08 6.33
C ARG A 99 1.59 13.93 6.16
N ALA A 100 1.12 13.78 4.93
CA ALA A 100 -0.27 13.41 4.70
C ALA A 100 -0.45 11.91 4.97
N PRO A 101 -1.52 11.51 5.67
CA PRO A 101 -1.86 10.10 5.81
C PRO A 101 -2.14 9.47 4.45
N PHE A 102 -1.99 8.16 4.38
CA PHE A 102 -2.36 7.38 3.21
C PHE A 102 -3.23 6.19 3.58
N ASN A 103 -4.12 5.84 2.64
CA ASN A 103 -4.98 4.66 2.74
C ASN A 103 -4.65 3.73 1.58
N VAL A 104 -4.22 2.51 1.88
CA VAL A 104 -3.86 1.51 0.88
C VAL A 104 -4.80 0.32 0.99
N THR A 105 -5.40 -0.06 -0.14
CA THR A 105 -6.18 -1.29 -0.26
C THR A 105 -5.54 -2.18 -1.31
N ILE A 106 -5.15 -3.38 -0.91
CA ILE A 106 -4.63 -4.43 -1.78
C ILE A 106 -5.56 -5.65 -1.73
N THR A 107 -5.99 -6.11 -2.90
CA THR A 107 -6.82 -7.31 -3.05
C THR A 107 -6.18 -8.25 -4.06
N ALA A 108 -5.96 -9.50 -3.65
CA ALA A 108 -5.45 -10.57 -4.50
C ALA A 108 -6.26 -11.86 -4.29
N THR A 109 -7.40 -12.02 -4.98
CA THR A 109 -8.39 -13.08 -4.66
C THR A 109 -7.80 -14.49 -4.71
N HIS A 110 -7.25 -14.88 -5.85
CA HIS A 110 -6.60 -16.18 -6.06
C HIS A 110 -5.07 -16.10 -6.08
N GLY A 111 -4.51 -14.88 -6.01
CA GLY A 111 -3.08 -14.62 -5.93
C GLY A 111 -2.59 -14.38 -4.51
N SER A 112 -1.32 -14.02 -4.38
CA SER A 112 -0.75 -13.53 -3.12
C SER A 112 -0.73 -12.01 -3.07
N ALA A 113 -0.92 -11.44 -1.88
CA ALA A 113 -0.75 -10.02 -1.64
C ALA A 113 0.54 -9.78 -0.84
N THR A 114 1.39 -8.86 -1.27
CA THR A 114 2.61 -8.48 -0.55
C THR A 114 2.74 -6.96 -0.51
N ILE A 115 2.91 -6.42 0.69
CA ILE A 115 3.18 -5.01 0.90
C ILE A 115 4.47 -4.84 1.68
N TRP A 116 5.30 -3.90 1.21
CA TRP A 116 6.41 -3.35 1.95
C TRP A 116 6.08 -1.91 2.31
N LEU A 117 5.96 -1.63 3.61
CA LEU A 117 5.61 -0.33 4.15
C LEU A 117 6.87 0.49 4.50
N PRO A 118 6.80 1.82 4.47
CA PRO A 118 7.84 2.68 5.01
C PRO A 118 8.12 2.37 6.48
N ALA A 119 9.37 2.54 6.93
CA ALA A 119 9.76 2.30 8.31
C ALA A 119 9.14 3.31 9.31
N ASP A 120 8.68 4.47 8.82
CA ASP A 120 7.95 5.49 9.59
C ASP A 120 6.43 5.29 9.57
N PHE A 121 5.92 4.16 9.04
CA PHE A 121 4.48 3.87 9.06
C PHE A 121 3.94 3.86 10.48
N GLN A 122 2.84 4.58 10.69
CA GLN A 122 2.10 4.59 11.95
C GLN A 122 0.61 4.55 11.68
N GLY A 123 -0.05 3.47 12.09
CA GLY A 123 -1.47 3.31 11.87
C GLY A 123 -1.95 1.87 11.84
N LEU A 124 -3.10 1.66 11.21
CA LEU A 124 -3.83 0.40 11.25
C LEU A 124 -3.51 -0.46 10.02
N VAL A 125 -3.20 -1.74 10.25
CA VAL A 125 -3.10 -2.77 9.23
C VAL A 125 -4.18 -3.82 9.44
N SER A 126 -5.12 -3.89 8.53
CA SER A 126 -6.13 -4.95 8.45
C SER A 126 -5.71 -5.99 7.41
N ILE A 127 -5.62 -7.25 7.83
CA ILE A 127 -5.19 -8.38 7.02
C ILE A 127 -6.33 -9.38 6.96
N TYR A 128 -6.72 -9.79 5.75
CA TYR A 128 -7.74 -10.81 5.54
C TYR A 128 -7.22 -11.99 4.71
N THR A 129 -7.48 -13.21 5.18
CA THR A 129 -7.33 -14.41 4.36
C THR A 129 -8.26 -15.54 4.78
N ARG A 130 -8.95 -16.16 3.82
CA ARG A 130 -9.96 -17.18 4.09
C ARG A 130 -9.38 -18.59 4.12
N HIS A 131 -8.65 -18.93 3.08
CA HIS A 131 -8.05 -20.25 2.85
C HIS A 131 -6.52 -20.18 2.68
N GLY A 132 -5.94 -19.01 2.93
CA GLY A 132 -4.54 -18.74 2.77
C GLY A 132 -3.76 -18.71 4.08
N SER A 133 -2.67 -17.95 4.07
CA SER A 133 -1.85 -17.75 5.28
C SER A 133 -1.31 -16.33 5.35
N VAL A 134 -1.03 -15.89 6.57
CA VAL A 134 -0.46 -14.57 6.85
C VAL A 134 1.00 -14.73 7.25
N LYS A 135 1.89 -13.93 6.63
CA LYS A 135 3.32 -13.89 6.93
C LYS A 135 3.75 -12.44 7.19
N ILE A 136 3.91 -12.10 8.46
CA ILE A 136 4.40 -10.79 8.90
C ILE A 136 5.87 -10.95 9.31
N SER A 137 6.73 -9.99 8.98
CA SER A 137 8.13 -10.05 9.42
C SER A 137 8.27 -9.78 10.92
N ASN A 138 9.30 -10.37 11.54
CA ASN A 138 9.58 -10.16 12.97
C ASN A 138 9.81 -8.68 13.28
N LYS A 139 10.57 -7.99 12.44
CA LYS A 139 10.82 -6.56 12.59
C LYS A 139 9.54 -5.73 12.54
N PHE A 140 8.59 -6.10 11.68
CA PHE A 140 7.28 -5.44 11.65
C PHE A 140 6.51 -5.69 12.95
N LEU A 141 6.50 -6.93 13.45
CA LEU A 141 5.85 -7.28 14.71
C LEU A 141 6.44 -6.55 15.93
N GLU A 142 7.73 -6.23 15.94
CA GLU A 142 8.37 -5.43 17.00
C GLU A 142 7.76 -4.02 17.14
N HIS A 143 7.13 -3.50 16.09
CA HIS A 143 6.50 -2.17 16.07
C HIS A 143 4.98 -2.23 16.29
N VAL A 144 4.41 -3.42 16.44
CA VAL A 144 2.98 -3.63 16.71
C VAL A 144 2.72 -3.46 18.20
N THR A 145 1.80 -2.56 18.55
CA THR A 145 1.39 -2.31 19.94
C THR A 145 0.02 -2.89 20.27
N LEU A 146 -0.84 -3.10 19.26
CA LEU A 146 -2.14 -3.77 19.42
C LEU A 146 -2.34 -4.81 18.34
N GLN A 147 -2.83 -5.98 18.73
CA GLN A 147 -3.20 -7.04 17.80
C GLN A 147 -4.55 -7.63 18.21
N HIS A 148 -5.46 -7.69 17.24
CA HIS A 148 -6.74 -8.36 17.35
C HIS A 148 -6.89 -9.36 16.20
N GLU A 149 -7.55 -10.47 16.49
CA GLU A 149 -7.86 -11.50 15.49
C GLU A 149 -9.30 -11.95 15.69
N VAL A 150 -10.10 -11.83 14.64
CA VAL A 150 -11.51 -12.26 14.61
C VAL A 150 -11.73 -12.96 13.28
N GLU A 151 -12.11 -14.23 13.34
CA GLU A 151 -12.29 -15.11 12.18
C GLU A 151 -11.08 -15.09 11.24
N HIS A 152 -11.29 -14.70 9.98
CA HIS A 152 -10.30 -14.64 8.91
C HIS A 152 -9.57 -13.29 8.84
N THR A 153 -9.78 -12.42 9.83
CA THR A 153 -9.26 -11.05 9.86
C THR A 153 -8.32 -10.84 11.04
N ARG A 154 -7.11 -10.36 10.75
CA ARG A 154 -6.15 -9.88 11.75
C ARG A 154 -6.02 -8.36 11.62
N ARG A 155 -6.19 -7.64 12.73
CA ARG A 155 -5.99 -6.19 12.81
C ARG A 155 -4.79 -5.89 13.69
N LEU A 156 -3.85 -5.13 13.16
CA LEU A 156 -2.61 -4.73 13.83
C LEU A 156 -2.55 -3.22 13.89
N PHE A 157 -2.27 -2.65 15.04
CA PHE A 157 -1.89 -1.26 15.16
C PHE A 157 -0.38 -1.15 15.32
N VAL A 158 0.25 -0.30 14.51
CA VAL A 158 1.68 -0.06 14.49
C VAL A 158 1.96 1.37 14.94
N GLY A 159 2.87 1.54 15.90
CA GLY A 159 3.18 2.83 16.51
C GLY A 159 2.62 2.98 17.92
N ASP A 160 2.60 4.22 18.43
CA ASP A 160 2.26 4.51 19.83
C ASP A 160 0.75 4.74 20.02
N LEU A 161 0.11 3.89 20.82
CA LEU A 161 -1.32 4.00 21.18
C LEU A 161 -1.62 5.22 22.05
N THR A 162 -0.65 5.72 22.84
CA THR A 162 -0.87 6.88 23.72
C THR A 162 -1.01 8.18 22.95
N ALA A 163 -0.56 8.19 21.70
CA ALA A 163 -0.75 9.29 20.76
C ALA A 163 -2.09 9.19 19.99
N LEU A 164 -3.00 8.29 20.38
CA LEU A 164 -4.35 8.21 19.80
C LEU A 164 -5.29 9.13 20.57
N SER A 165 -5.79 10.17 19.89
CA SER A 165 -7.04 10.83 20.25
C SER A 165 -8.15 10.35 19.31
N GLU A 166 -9.41 10.34 19.76
CA GLU A 166 -10.55 9.99 18.91
C GLU A 166 -10.67 10.94 17.70
N GLU A 167 -10.23 12.19 17.86
CA GLU A 167 -10.22 13.23 16.82
C GLU A 167 -9.10 13.00 15.77
N ASP A 168 -7.98 12.36 16.15
CA ASP A 168 -6.83 12.07 15.28
C ASP A 168 -6.98 10.77 14.47
N SER A 169 -8.03 9.99 14.72
CA SER A 169 -8.24 8.69 14.07
C SER A 169 -8.31 8.79 12.53
N ASN A 170 -8.84 9.89 12.00
CA ASN A 170 -8.96 10.14 10.55
C ASN A 170 -7.65 10.61 9.88
N PHE A 171 -6.59 10.88 10.66
CA PHE A 171 -5.34 11.47 10.17
C PHE A 171 -4.15 10.51 10.19
N ARG A 172 -4.39 9.20 10.39
CA ARG A 172 -3.35 8.17 10.41
C ARG A 172 -3.35 7.32 9.16
N ASP A 173 -2.27 6.56 8.97
CA ASP A 173 -2.17 5.67 7.82
C ASP A 173 -3.08 4.45 8.03
N GLU A 174 -3.73 4.02 6.95
CA GLU A 174 -4.55 2.82 6.95
C GLU A 174 -4.13 1.87 5.82
N VAL A 175 -4.03 0.60 6.14
CA VAL A 175 -3.64 -0.44 5.19
C VAL A 175 -4.61 -1.60 5.31
N HIS A 176 -5.28 -1.94 4.22
CA HIS A 176 -6.06 -3.15 4.08
C HIS A 176 -5.41 -4.07 3.05
N VAL A 177 -5.09 -5.30 3.44
CA VAL A 177 -4.49 -6.29 2.54
C VAL A 177 -5.27 -7.59 2.63
N SER A 178 -5.78 -8.05 1.50
CA SER A 178 -6.59 -9.26 1.42
C SER A 178 -6.08 -10.22 0.35
N ALA A 179 -6.11 -11.51 0.68
CA ALA A 179 -5.98 -12.59 -0.28
C ALA A 179 -6.84 -13.79 0.14
N GLU A 180 -7.81 -14.19 -0.68
CA GLU A 180 -8.78 -15.23 -0.28
C GLU A 180 -8.10 -16.61 -0.19
N HIS A 181 -7.33 -16.98 -1.21
CA HIS A 181 -6.67 -18.29 -1.31
C HIS A 181 -5.15 -18.25 -1.22
N GLY A 182 -4.55 -17.07 -1.27
CA GLY A 182 -3.10 -16.91 -1.31
C GLY A 182 -2.46 -16.49 0.00
N VAL A 183 -1.19 -16.10 -0.08
CA VAL A 183 -0.44 -15.68 1.10
C VAL A 183 -0.44 -14.16 1.16
N VAL A 184 -0.79 -13.61 2.32
CA VAL A 184 -0.60 -12.19 2.62
C VAL A 184 0.76 -12.00 3.29
N ARG A 185 1.58 -11.08 2.77
CA ARG A 185 2.89 -10.72 3.33
C ARG A 185 2.93 -9.25 3.69
N VAL A 186 3.31 -8.93 4.92
CA VAL A 186 3.47 -7.56 5.43
C VAL A 186 4.87 -7.41 6.01
N ARG A 187 5.61 -6.38 5.57
CA ARG A 187 7.00 -6.12 5.97
C ARG A 187 7.31 -4.63 5.93
N PHE A 188 8.40 -4.21 6.54
CA PHE A 188 9.01 -2.91 6.24
C PHE A 188 9.89 -2.98 4.98
N LEU A 189 10.00 -1.86 4.29
CA LEU A 189 10.76 -1.74 3.03
C LEU A 189 12.26 -1.95 3.23
N ASP A 190 12.81 -1.46 4.33
CA ASP A 190 14.24 -1.55 4.64
C ASP A 190 14.70 -3.00 4.97
N GLU A 191 13.77 -3.94 5.14
CA GLU A 191 14.06 -5.38 5.24
C GLU A 191 14.39 -6.02 3.88
N GLU A 192 13.95 -5.42 2.77
CA GLU A 192 14.24 -5.92 1.42
C GLU A 192 15.70 -5.66 1.04
N ASP A 193 16.24 -4.51 1.42
CA ASP A 193 17.63 -4.13 1.13
C ASP A 193 18.64 -5.05 1.83
N GLN A 194 18.27 -5.64 2.96
CA GLN A 194 19.11 -6.61 3.66
C GLN A 194 19.18 -7.97 2.94
N HIS A 195 18.09 -8.40 2.29
CA HIS A 195 18.06 -9.69 1.58
C HIS A 195 18.82 -9.64 0.25
N LYS A 196 18.84 -8.50 -0.46
CA LYS A 196 19.64 -8.35 -1.70
C LYS A 196 21.14 -8.33 -1.44
N LYS A 197 21.58 -7.81 -0.28
CA LYS A 197 23.01 -7.83 0.12
C LYS A 197 23.53 -9.24 0.41
N GLY A 198 22.68 -10.18 0.82
CA GLY A 198 23.06 -11.57 1.11
C GLY A 198 23.29 -12.46 -0.12
N PHE A 199 22.68 -12.13 -1.27
CA PHE A 199 22.80 -12.94 -2.49
C PHE A 199 24.12 -12.72 -3.25
N PHE A 200 24.75 -11.54 -3.13
CA PHE A 200 26.00 -11.23 -3.84
C PHE A 200 27.27 -11.74 -3.13
N VAL A 201 27.19 -12.15 -1.86
CA VAL A 201 28.36 -12.67 -1.12
C VAL A 201 28.68 -14.12 -1.52
N ARG A 202 27.76 -14.83 -2.17
CA ARG A 202 27.90 -16.27 -2.46
C ARG A 202 28.35 -16.61 -3.89
N MET A 203 28.64 -15.62 -4.74
CA MET A 203 29.13 -15.83 -6.11
C MET A 203 30.60 -15.43 -6.34
N PHE A 204 31.28 -14.86 -5.34
CA PHE A 204 32.72 -14.53 -5.40
C PHE A 204 33.47 -15.00 -4.16
N GLY A 205 33.28 -16.28 -3.81
CA GLY A 205 33.93 -16.92 -2.66
C GLY A 205 34.61 -18.22 -3.04
N ARG A 206 35.88 -18.09 -3.46
CA ARG A 206 36.91 -19.10 -3.80
C ARG A 206 36.83 -19.78 -5.15
#